data_AF-A0A2T3J5J2-F1
#
_entry.id   AF-A0A2T3J5J2-F1
#
_cell.length_a   1.000
_cell.length_b   1.000
_cell.length_c   1.000
_cell.angle_alpha   90.00
_cell.angle_beta   90.00
_cell.angle_gamma   90.00
#
_symmetry.space_group_name_H-M   'P 1'
#
loop_
_entity.id
_entity.type
_entity.pdbx_description
1 polymer ?
#
loop_
_entity_poly.entity_id
_entity_poly.type
_entity_poly.pdbx_seq_one_letter_code
_entity_poly.pdbx_strand_id
1 'polypeptide(L)'
;MNPFFQEDDTDRREALLAAQQYHPLNLPAYIIEKDFYVTCILYILYADIAPKLTARSATPFVFKGGTSLSKCHNLINRMSEDIDLSFSMDLLGCQEVVREPKRGRGKMKDEAAAIDGVARQFVLDELIQPLTAALEALDSRIEVNIEQDEPLHLGIHYPSVMEEGKAVQRRVLLETGSLSQNNPVGNVDITHMLGEY
;
A
#
# COMPACT_ATOMS: atom_id res chain seq x y z
N MET A 1 -3.53 18.11 -8.64
CA MET A 1 -3.68 17.83 -7.19
C MET A 1 -5.16 17.59 -6.97
N ASN A 2 -5.53 16.50 -6.27
CA ASN A 2 -6.93 16.14 -6.07
C ASN A 2 -7.64 17.23 -5.23
N PRO A 3 -8.82 17.74 -5.65
CA PRO A 3 -9.54 18.80 -4.93
C PRO A 3 -9.76 18.51 -3.45
N PHE A 4 -9.92 17.24 -3.08
CA PHE A 4 -10.09 16.81 -1.69
C PHE A 4 -8.97 17.30 -0.75
N PHE A 5 -7.74 17.52 -1.25
CA PHE A 5 -6.62 18.04 -0.45
C PHE A 5 -6.59 19.56 -0.33
N GLN A 6 -7.47 20.27 -1.04
CA GLN A 6 -7.58 21.73 -1.02
C GLN A 6 -8.72 22.23 -0.12
N GLU A 7 -9.66 21.34 0.19
CA GLU A 7 -10.81 21.61 1.06
C GLU A 7 -10.43 21.61 2.54
N ASP A 8 -11.22 22.31 3.36
CA ASP A 8 -11.10 22.24 4.81
C ASP A 8 -11.71 20.94 5.39
N ASP A 9 -11.48 20.68 6.68
CA ASP A 9 -11.94 19.43 7.30
C ASP A 9 -13.48 19.31 7.35
N THR A 10 -14.21 20.43 7.30
CA THR A 10 -15.69 20.43 7.24
C THR A 10 -16.16 19.96 5.88
N ASP A 11 -15.62 20.56 4.82
CA ASP A 11 -15.99 20.25 3.43
C ASP A 11 -15.57 18.82 3.04
N ARG A 12 -14.38 18.38 3.47
CA ARG A 12 -13.93 16.98 3.35
C ARG A 12 -14.92 16.00 3.99
N ARG A 13 -15.40 16.33 5.19
CA ARG A 13 -16.35 15.49 5.93
C ARG A 13 -17.69 15.44 5.22
N GLU A 14 -18.20 16.58 4.75
CA GLU A 14 -19.45 16.64 3.98
C GLU A 14 -19.36 15.81 2.70
N ALA A 15 -18.26 15.91 1.96
CA ALA A 15 -18.01 15.10 0.76
C ALA A 15 -18.03 13.60 1.06
N LEU A 16 -17.38 13.16 2.14
CA LEU A 16 -17.36 11.75 2.56
C LEU A 16 -18.74 11.26 3.02
N LEU A 17 -19.50 12.09 3.74
CA LEU A 17 -20.87 11.78 4.15
C LEU A 17 -21.81 11.67 2.95
N ALA A 18 -21.67 12.57 1.97
CA ALA A 18 -22.40 12.49 0.71
C ALA A 18 -22.02 11.20 -0.04
N ALA A 19 -20.74 10.88 -0.15
CA ALA A 19 -20.27 9.65 -0.78
C ALA A 19 -20.86 8.39 -0.12
N GLN A 20 -20.93 8.34 1.21
CA GLN A 20 -21.59 7.26 1.95
C GLN A 20 -23.06 7.09 1.54
N GLN A 21 -23.80 8.19 1.35
CA GLN A 21 -25.22 8.14 0.99
C GLN A 21 -25.46 7.59 -0.43
N TYR A 22 -24.54 7.85 -1.36
CA TYR A 22 -24.67 7.42 -2.76
C TYR A 22 -23.95 6.11 -3.08
N HIS A 23 -23.12 5.58 -2.17
CA HIS A 23 -22.39 4.35 -2.41
C HIS A 23 -23.36 3.15 -2.49
N PRO A 24 -23.32 2.32 -3.56
CA PRO A 24 -24.31 1.27 -3.80
C PRO A 24 -24.37 0.19 -2.71
N LEU A 25 -23.28 0.01 -1.96
CA LEU A 25 -23.17 -0.91 -0.83
C LEU A 25 -23.43 -0.27 0.55
N ASN A 26 -23.85 1.00 0.60
CA ASN A 26 -24.04 1.78 1.83
C ASN A 26 -22.79 1.73 2.75
N LEU A 27 -21.60 1.91 2.18
CA LEU A 27 -20.37 1.84 2.97
C LEU A 27 -20.26 3.04 3.90
N PRO A 28 -19.88 2.84 5.17
CA PRO A 28 -19.60 3.93 6.07
C PRO A 28 -18.52 4.87 5.51
N ALA A 29 -18.69 6.17 5.72
CA ALA A 29 -17.80 7.21 5.21
C ALA A 29 -16.34 7.05 5.68
N TYR A 30 -16.09 6.50 6.87
CA TYR A 30 -14.72 6.21 7.33
C TYR A 30 -14.03 5.11 6.48
N ILE A 31 -14.79 4.20 5.88
CA ILE A 31 -14.25 3.17 4.98
C ILE A 31 -13.91 3.79 3.63
N ILE A 32 -14.79 4.66 3.14
CA ILE A 32 -14.58 5.41 1.90
C ILE A 32 -13.33 6.30 2.02
N GLU A 33 -13.19 6.99 3.15
CA GLU A 33 -12.00 7.79 3.47
C GLU A 33 -10.74 6.93 3.46
N LYS A 34 -10.77 5.76 4.11
CA LYS A 34 -9.60 4.87 4.14
C LYS A 34 -9.22 4.38 2.74
N ASP A 35 -10.20 3.98 1.92
CA ASP A 35 -9.95 3.56 0.53
C ASP A 35 -9.39 4.68 -0.35
N PHE A 36 -9.80 5.92 -0.08
CA PHE A 36 -9.24 7.11 -0.73
C PHE A 36 -7.74 7.22 -0.48
N TYR A 37 -7.31 7.12 0.78
CA TYR A 37 -5.89 7.16 1.12
C TYR A 37 -5.13 5.94 0.60
N VAL A 38 -5.70 4.73 0.65
CA VAL A 38 -5.12 3.53 0.00
C VAL A 38 -4.86 3.78 -1.48
N THR A 39 -5.83 4.36 -2.19
CA THR A 39 -5.71 4.66 -3.62
C THR A 39 -4.63 5.71 -3.88
N CYS A 40 -4.54 6.75 -3.04
CA CYS A 40 -3.47 7.75 -3.14
C CYS A 40 -2.07 7.14 -2.92
N ILE A 41 -1.92 6.25 -1.93
CA ILE A 41 -0.66 5.58 -1.64
C ILE A 41 -0.24 4.67 -2.80
N LEU A 42 -1.18 3.88 -3.34
CA LEU A 42 -0.93 3.06 -4.53
C LEU A 42 -0.54 3.92 -5.73
N TYR A 43 -1.20 5.05 -5.93
CA TYR A 43 -0.82 6.00 -6.99
C TYR A 43 0.62 6.49 -6.81
N ILE A 44 1.01 6.96 -5.63
CA ILE A 44 2.39 7.41 -5.36
C ILE A 44 3.39 6.27 -5.61
N LEU A 45 3.11 5.06 -5.11
CA LEU A 45 3.98 3.90 -5.28
C LEU A 45 4.21 3.56 -6.76
N TYR A 46 3.15 3.52 -7.56
CA TYR A 46 3.21 3.04 -8.94
C TYR A 46 3.44 4.12 -10.01
N ALA A 47 2.96 5.35 -9.77
CA ALA A 47 3.08 6.45 -10.72
C ALA A 47 4.28 7.37 -10.44
N ASP A 48 4.73 7.48 -9.18
CA ASP A 48 5.79 8.43 -8.81
C ASP A 48 7.10 7.73 -8.40
N ILE A 49 7.03 6.61 -7.67
CA ILE A 49 8.21 5.92 -7.13
C ILE A 49 8.70 4.82 -8.09
N ALA A 50 7.82 3.87 -8.47
CA ALA A 50 8.18 2.75 -9.33
C ALA A 50 8.91 3.15 -10.64
N PRO A 51 8.51 4.21 -11.36
CA PRO A 51 9.18 4.59 -12.61
C PRO A 51 10.67 4.93 -12.42
N LYS A 52 11.05 5.44 -11.24
CA LYS A 52 12.44 5.80 -10.90
C LYS A 52 13.31 4.57 -10.63
N LEU A 53 12.69 3.41 -10.39
CA LEU A 53 13.37 2.15 -10.08
C LEU A 53 13.49 1.23 -11.31
N THR A 54 12.96 1.65 -12.46
CA THR A 54 12.89 0.83 -13.69
C THR A 54 14.26 0.42 -14.25
N ALA A 55 15.32 1.17 -13.93
CA ALA A 55 16.69 0.81 -14.28
C ALA A 55 17.19 -0.45 -13.56
N ARG A 56 16.67 -0.76 -12.37
CA ARG A 56 17.01 -1.96 -11.57
C ARG A 56 16.02 -3.10 -11.80
N SER A 57 14.75 -2.79 -12.06
CA SER A 57 13.73 -3.80 -12.34
C SER A 57 12.61 -3.22 -13.18
N ALA A 58 12.21 -3.93 -14.25
CA ALA A 58 11.07 -3.54 -15.07
C ALA A 58 9.74 -3.53 -14.29
N THR A 59 9.63 -4.37 -13.26
CA THR A 59 8.46 -4.48 -12.37
C THR A 59 8.96 -4.42 -10.92
N PRO A 60 9.30 -3.24 -10.39
CA PRO A 60 9.94 -3.11 -9.08
C PRO A 60 9.01 -3.54 -7.93
N PHE A 61 7.71 -3.30 -8.10
CA PHE A 61 6.67 -3.57 -7.10
C PHE A 61 5.58 -4.48 -7.66
N VAL A 62 5.03 -5.34 -6.81
CA VAL A 62 3.81 -6.12 -7.09
C VAL A 62 2.84 -5.95 -5.94
N PHE A 63 1.65 -5.42 -6.22
CA PHE A 63 0.57 -5.27 -5.26
C PHE A 63 -0.17 -6.60 -5.17
N LYS A 64 -0.27 -7.14 -3.96
CA LYS A 64 -0.76 -8.49 -3.72
C LYS A 64 -1.73 -8.54 -2.53
N GLY A 65 -1.93 -9.74 -2.00
CA GLY A 65 -2.82 -9.98 -0.88
C GLY A 65 -4.28 -9.80 -1.27
N GLY A 66 -5.17 -9.93 -0.30
CA GLY A 66 -6.60 -9.82 -0.61
C GLY A 66 -7.06 -8.38 -0.88
N THR A 67 -6.24 -7.35 -0.64
CA THR A 67 -6.58 -5.99 -1.08
C THR A 67 -6.44 -5.87 -2.60
N SER A 68 -5.46 -6.54 -3.22
CA SER A 68 -5.42 -6.67 -4.68
C SER A 68 -6.61 -7.47 -5.22
N LEU A 69 -7.06 -8.51 -4.51
CA LEU A 69 -8.24 -9.29 -4.91
C LEU A 69 -9.55 -8.47 -4.86
N SER A 70 -9.70 -7.59 -3.87
CA SER A 70 -10.85 -6.68 -3.80
C SER A 70 -10.71 -5.53 -4.81
N LYS A 71 -9.62 -4.75 -4.79
CA LYS A 71 -9.48 -3.56 -5.65
C LYS A 71 -9.27 -3.86 -7.13
N CYS A 72 -8.46 -4.85 -7.49
CA CYS A 72 -8.13 -5.12 -8.89
C CYS A 72 -9.15 -6.06 -9.55
N HIS A 73 -9.77 -6.95 -8.78
CA HIS A 73 -10.57 -8.04 -9.35
C HIS A 73 -12.00 -8.14 -8.82
N ASN A 74 -12.40 -7.33 -7.82
CA ASN A 74 -13.72 -7.41 -7.17
C ASN A 74 -14.08 -8.86 -6.73
N LEU A 75 -13.08 -9.68 -6.40
CA LEU A 75 -13.28 -11.11 -6.11
C LEU A 75 -13.76 -11.35 -4.67
N ILE A 76 -13.50 -10.41 -3.77
CA ILE A 76 -13.89 -10.49 -2.37
C ILE A 76 -14.44 -9.15 -1.88
N ASN A 77 -15.57 -9.19 -1.17
CA ASN A 77 -16.18 -8.02 -0.53
C ASN A 77 -15.59 -7.78 0.86
N ARG A 78 -14.25 -7.65 0.94
CA ARG A 78 -13.58 -7.21 2.17
C ARG A 78 -12.98 -5.83 1.94
N MET A 79 -13.03 -5.01 2.98
CA MET A 79 -12.57 -3.62 2.90
C MET A 79 -11.05 -3.56 2.80
N SER A 80 -10.57 -2.58 2.03
CA SER A 80 -9.17 -2.32 1.76
C SER A 80 -8.54 -1.59 2.95
N GLU A 81 -8.08 -2.34 3.94
CA GLU A 81 -7.44 -1.77 5.13
C GLU A 81 -5.91 -1.65 4.97
N ASP A 82 -5.31 -2.62 4.28
CA ASP A 82 -3.87 -2.81 4.20
C ASP A 82 -3.38 -2.88 2.73
N ILE A 83 -2.14 -2.47 2.48
CA ILE A 83 -1.44 -2.61 1.21
C ILE A 83 -0.34 -3.64 1.39
N ASP A 84 -0.49 -4.80 0.77
CA ASP A 84 0.58 -5.79 0.65
C ASP A 84 1.41 -5.52 -0.62
N LEU A 85 2.66 -5.09 -0.47
CA LEU A 85 3.56 -4.77 -1.57
C LEU A 85 4.77 -5.73 -1.59
N SER A 86 4.92 -6.50 -2.66
CA SER A 86 6.14 -7.28 -2.89
C SER A 86 7.19 -6.47 -3.65
N PHE A 87 8.44 -6.54 -3.22
CA PHE A 87 9.60 -6.10 -4.00
C PHE A 87 10.07 -7.20 -4.95
N SER A 88 10.48 -6.84 -6.17
CA SER A 88 11.07 -7.81 -7.08
C SER A 88 12.48 -8.20 -6.67
N MET A 89 12.87 -9.43 -7.00
CA MET A 89 14.23 -9.92 -6.74
C MET A 89 15.28 -9.09 -7.49
N ASP A 90 14.99 -8.67 -8.72
CA ASP A 90 15.85 -7.79 -9.51
C ASP A 90 16.06 -6.44 -8.83
N LEU A 91 14.99 -5.85 -8.28
CA LEU A 91 15.09 -4.59 -7.54
C LEU A 91 16.05 -4.75 -6.35
N LEU A 92 15.89 -5.82 -5.58
CA LEU A 92 16.72 -6.11 -4.41
C LEU A 92 18.11 -6.66 -4.77
N GLY A 93 18.41 -6.94 -6.03
CA GLY A 93 19.64 -7.64 -6.43
C GLY A 93 19.78 -9.04 -5.82
N CYS A 94 18.66 -9.67 -5.48
CA CYS A 94 18.60 -10.97 -4.82
C CYS A 94 18.23 -12.08 -5.81
N GLN A 95 18.42 -13.34 -5.40
CA GLN A 95 17.92 -14.51 -6.11
C GLN A 95 16.77 -15.15 -5.34
N GLU A 96 15.80 -15.69 -6.07
CA GLU A 96 14.66 -16.36 -5.46
C GLU A 96 15.11 -17.61 -4.68
N VAL A 97 14.52 -17.81 -3.50
CA VAL A 97 14.74 -19.01 -2.70
C VAL A 97 14.01 -20.19 -3.33
N VAL A 98 14.71 -20.92 -4.19
CA VAL A 98 14.15 -22.12 -4.83
C VAL A 98 13.95 -23.24 -3.80
N ARG A 99 12.70 -23.64 -3.64
CA ARG A 99 12.31 -24.76 -2.77
C ARG A 99 12.64 -26.09 -3.43
N GLU A 100 13.75 -26.68 -3.03
CA GLU A 100 14.14 -28.02 -3.48
C GLU A 100 13.80 -29.09 -2.42
N PRO A 101 13.29 -30.27 -2.82
CA PRO A 101 12.90 -31.33 -1.88
C PRO A 101 14.03 -31.82 -0.95
N LYS A 102 15.29 -31.63 -1.35
CA LYS A 102 16.48 -32.08 -0.62
C LYS A 102 17.12 -30.98 0.26
N ARG A 103 16.66 -29.73 0.19
CA ARG A 103 17.21 -28.63 1.00
C ARG A 103 16.58 -28.62 2.39
N GLY A 104 17.41 -28.46 3.42
CA GLY A 104 16.95 -28.34 4.80
C GLY A 104 16.17 -27.06 5.03
N ARG A 105 15.05 -27.14 5.76
CA ARG A 105 14.16 -25.99 6.07
C ARG A 105 14.88 -24.81 6.73
N GLY A 106 15.95 -25.07 7.51
CA GLY A 106 16.76 -24.03 8.15
C GLY A 106 17.48 -23.12 7.14
N LYS A 107 18.17 -23.70 6.15
CA LYS A 107 18.88 -22.92 5.13
C LYS A 107 17.95 -22.02 4.32
N MET A 108 16.75 -22.51 3.99
CA MET A 108 15.75 -21.70 3.29
C MET A 108 15.26 -20.52 4.14
N LYS A 109 15.14 -20.71 5.46
CA LYS A 109 14.76 -19.64 6.38
C LYS A 109 15.85 -18.58 6.48
N ASP A 110 17.11 -19.00 6.51
CA ASP A 110 18.25 -18.08 6.56
C ASP A 110 18.38 -17.28 5.25
N GLU A 111 18.19 -17.92 4.10
CA GLU A 111 18.14 -17.25 2.79
C GLU A 111 16.99 -16.23 2.72
N ALA A 112 15.80 -16.60 3.19
CA ALA A 112 14.66 -15.69 3.27
C ALA A 112 14.94 -14.48 4.17
N ALA A 113 15.50 -14.71 5.36
CA ALA A 113 15.85 -13.65 6.31
C ALA A 113 16.91 -12.69 5.74
N ALA A 114 17.85 -13.19 4.94
CA ALA A 114 18.84 -12.36 4.27
C ALA A 114 18.18 -11.43 3.24
N ILE A 115 17.23 -11.93 2.44
CA ILE A 115 16.48 -11.12 1.49
C ILE A 115 15.65 -10.07 2.23
N ASP A 116 14.98 -10.43 3.33
CA ASP A 116 14.24 -9.46 4.15
C ASP A 116 15.17 -8.41 4.75
N GLY A 117 16.43 -8.75 5.07
CA GLY A 117 17.44 -7.78 5.48
C GLY A 117 17.73 -6.74 4.40
N VAL A 118 17.89 -7.18 3.14
CA VAL A 118 18.07 -6.27 1.99
C VAL A 118 16.81 -5.42 1.76
N ALA A 119 15.64 -6.03 1.87
CA ALA A 119 14.36 -5.32 1.73
C ALA A 119 14.19 -4.24 2.80
N ARG A 120 14.53 -4.52 4.07
CA ARG A 120 14.52 -3.51 5.14
C ARG A 120 15.42 -2.33 4.82
N GLN A 121 16.65 -2.61 4.35
CA GLN A 121 17.59 -1.56 3.98
C GLN A 121 17.05 -0.71 2.81
N PHE A 122 16.45 -1.35 1.80
CA PHE A 122 15.78 -0.65 0.71
C PHE A 122 14.65 0.25 1.22
N VAL A 123 13.83 -0.22 2.17
CA VAL A 123 12.76 0.62 2.73
C VAL A 123 13.32 1.84 3.43
N LEU A 124 14.33 1.64 4.30
CA LEU A 124 14.94 2.70 5.09
C LEU A 124 15.67 3.74 4.22
N ASP A 125 16.38 3.29 3.19
CA ASP A 125 17.25 4.16 2.40
C ASP A 125 16.55 4.79 1.20
N GLU A 126 15.61 4.08 0.57
CA GLU A 126 15.11 4.42 -0.76
C GLU A 126 13.59 4.59 -0.85
N LEU A 127 12.79 4.01 0.06
CA LEU A 127 11.32 4.06 -0.02
C LEU A 127 10.69 5.07 0.94
N ILE A 128 11.06 5.02 2.22
CA ILE A 128 10.32 5.73 3.27
C ILE A 128 10.35 7.24 3.05
N GLN A 129 11.52 7.82 2.77
CA GLN A 129 11.64 9.27 2.59
C GLN A 129 10.88 9.77 1.34
N PRO A 130 11.02 9.16 0.14
CA PRO A 130 10.23 9.58 -1.02
C PRO A 130 8.73 9.42 -0.83
N LEU A 131 8.30 8.35 -0.17
CA LEU A 131 6.89 8.11 0.15
C LEU A 131 6.35 9.18 1.11
N THR A 132 7.06 9.44 2.22
CA THR A 132 6.69 10.48 3.18
C THR A 132 6.60 11.84 2.51
N ALA A 133 7.61 12.24 1.73
CA ALA A 133 7.61 13.54 1.08
C ALA A 133 6.46 13.70 0.06
N ALA A 134 6.13 12.64 -0.68
CA ALA A 134 5.00 12.66 -1.62
C ALA A 134 3.65 12.76 -0.89
N LEU A 135 3.50 12.07 0.25
CA LEU A 135 2.30 12.14 1.08
C LEU A 135 2.14 13.51 1.77
N GLU A 136 3.21 14.04 2.36
CA GLU A 136 3.20 15.37 2.99
C GLU A 136 2.89 16.49 1.98
N ALA A 137 3.26 16.30 0.70
CA ALA A 137 2.88 17.20 -0.37
C ALA A 137 1.38 17.18 -0.72
N LEU A 138 0.66 16.12 -0.34
CA LEU A 138 -0.81 16.07 -0.42
C LEU A 138 -1.45 16.74 0.79
N ASP A 139 -0.99 16.41 2.00
CA ASP A 139 -1.42 17.05 3.25
C ASP A 139 -0.29 16.94 4.27
N SER A 140 0.20 18.08 4.75
CA SER A 140 1.37 18.14 5.65
C SER A 140 1.12 17.52 7.03
N ARG A 141 -0.11 17.10 7.33
CA ARG A 141 -0.49 16.40 8.56
C ARG A 141 -0.35 14.87 8.43
N ILE A 142 -0.02 14.36 7.25
CA ILE A 142 0.19 12.92 7.06
C ILE A 142 1.53 12.51 7.67
N GLU A 143 1.52 11.47 8.50
CA GLU A 143 2.71 10.92 9.16
C GLU A 143 2.96 9.49 8.68
N VAL A 144 4.22 9.12 8.47
CA VAL A 144 4.64 7.77 8.11
C VAL A 144 5.59 7.24 9.17
N ASN A 145 5.19 6.16 9.84
CA ASN A 145 5.92 5.57 10.95
C ASN A 145 6.27 4.11 10.66
N ILE A 146 7.41 3.64 11.18
CA ILE A 146 7.74 2.21 11.20
C ILE A 146 6.98 1.55 12.34
N GLU A 147 6.16 0.54 12.04
CA GLU A 147 5.38 -0.17 13.05
C GLU A 147 6.16 -1.32 13.67
N GLN A 148 6.06 -1.44 15.00
CA GLN A 148 6.63 -2.53 15.78
C GLN A 148 8.15 -2.72 15.55
N ASP A 149 8.87 -1.64 15.26
CA ASP A 149 10.30 -1.65 14.91
C ASP A 149 10.65 -2.57 13.72
N GLU A 150 9.68 -2.87 12.86
CA GLU A 150 9.86 -3.67 11.64
C GLU A 150 9.79 -2.75 10.41
N PRO A 151 10.94 -2.39 9.78
CA PRO A 151 10.96 -1.48 8.63
C PRO A 151 10.11 -1.94 7.45
N LEU A 152 9.78 -3.23 7.37
CA LEU A 152 8.87 -3.73 6.35
C LEU A 152 7.41 -3.33 6.57
N HIS A 153 7.03 -2.82 7.74
CA HIS A 153 5.67 -2.41 8.08
C HIS A 153 5.61 -0.90 8.30
N LEU A 154 5.01 -0.18 7.36
CA LEU A 154 4.84 1.27 7.44
C LEU A 154 3.38 1.63 7.79
N GLY A 155 3.19 2.27 8.92
CA GLY A 155 1.92 2.87 9.33
C GLY A 155 1.79 4.27 8.76
N ILE A 156 0.81 4.49 7.89
CA ILE A 156 0.54 5.78 7.25
C ILE A 156 -0.69 6.40 7.91
N HIS A 157 -0.47 7.40 8.75
CA HIS A 157 -1.51 8.11 9.50
C HIS A 157 -1.93 9.36 8.74
N TYR A 158 -3.21 9.45 8.41
CA TYR A 158 -3.77 10.57 7.68
C TYR A 158 -4.74 11.37 8.57
N PRO A 159 -4.94 12.67 8.29
CA PRO A 159 -5.86 13.52 9.05
C PRO A 159 -7.31 13.14 8.73
N SER A 160 -7.82 12.14 9.44
CA SER A 160 -9.19 11.67 9.29
C SER A 160 -10.19 12.70 9.80
N VAL A 161 -11.25 12.91 9.03
CA VAL A 161 -12.39 13.80 9.38
C VAL A 161 -13.63 13.01 9.81
N MET A 162 -13.51 11.68 9.93
CA MET A 162 -14.60 10.75 10.23
C MET A 162 -14.40 10.06 11.58
N GLU A 163 -15.45 9.96 12.39
CA GLU A 163 -15.43 9.22 13.66
C GLU A 163 -15.14 7.72 13.47
N GLU A 164 -14.33 7.13 14.36
CA GLU A 164 -13.97 5.71 14.30
C GLU A 164 -15.19 4.79 14.44
N GLY A 165 -15.29 3.79 13.57
CA GLY A 165 -15.99 2.55 13.88
C GLY A 165 -15.12 1.69 14.79
N LYS A 166 -15.70 0.89 15.70
CA LYS A 166 -14.98 0.03 16.66
C LYS A 166 -14.00 -1.01 16.05
N ALA A 167 -13.89 -1.09 14.73
CA ALA A 167 -13.20 -2.17 14.02
C ALA A 167 -12.08 -1.72 13.08
N VAL A 168 -11.92 -0.43 12.75
CA VAL A 168 -10.97 0.03 11.71
C VAL A 168 -10.08 1.13 12.27
N GLN A 169 -8.76 0.95 12.18
CA GLN A 169 -7.79 1.97 12.60
C GLN A 169 -7.66 3.08 11.53
N ARG A 170 -7.54 4.33 11.97
CA ARG A 170 -7.28 5.51 11.12
C ARG A 170 -5.82 5.59 10.63
N ARG A 171 -5.39 4.54 9.96
CA ARG A 171 -4.11 4.45 9.26
C ARG A 171 -4.22 3.44 8.13
N VAL A 172 -3.39 3.57 7.12
CA VAL A 172 -3.15 2.49 6.16
C VAL A 172 -1.88 1.76 6.58
N LEU A 173 -1.94 0.43 6.71
CA LEU A 173 -0.75 -0.38 6.85
C LEU A 173 -0.18 -0.68 5.47
N LEU A 174 1.05 -0.29 5.20
CA LEU A 174 1.82 -0.75 4.04
C LEU A 174 2.78 -1.83 4.50
N GLU A 175 2.41 -3.10 4.25
CA GLU A 175 3.25 -4.25 4.49
C GLU A 175 4.07 -4.54 3.24
N THR A 176 5.38 -4.37 3.35
CA THR A 176 6.32 -4.66 2.28
C THR A 176 6.95 -6.02 2.51
N GLY A 177 7.27 -6.74 1.44
CA GLY A 177 7.84 -8.07 1.57
C GLY A 177 8.59 -8.55 0.34
N SER A 178 9.41 -9.56 0.52
CA SER A 178 10.26 -10.08 -0.54
C SER A 178 9.77 -11.43 -1.10
N LEU A 179 8.97 -12.17 -0.32
CA LEU A 179 8.63 -13.57 -0.61
C LEU A 179 7.18 -13.77 -1.05
N SER A 180 7.02 -13.95 -2.36
CA SER A 180 6.04 -14.85 -2.96
C SER A 180 6.43 -15.13 -4.41
N GLN A 181 6.10 -16.32 -4.92
CA GLN A 181 5.97 -16.50 -6.36
C GLN A 181 4.88 -15.53 -6.81
N ASN A 182 5.29 -14.37 -7.30
CA ASN A 182 4.36 -13.28 -7.63
C ASN A 182 3.58 -13.56 -8.91
N ASN A 183 3.75 -14.74 -9.51
CA ASN A 183 3.13 -15.11 -10.76
C ASN A 183 1.78 -15.84 -10.56
N PRO A 184 0.80 -15.58 -11.45
CA PRO A 184 0.86 -14.63 -12.55
C PRO A 184 0.78 -13.16 -12.09
N VAL A 185 1.53 -12.28 -12.75
CA VAL A 185 1.41 -10.81 -12.62
C VAL A 185 0.71 -10.24 -13.85
N GLY A 186 -0.03 -9.15 -13.68
CA GLY A 186 -0.65 -8.40 -14.77
C GLY A 186 -0.87 -6.95 -14.39
N ASN A 187 -1.01 -6.09 -15.40
CA ASN A 187 -1.40 -4.69 -15.20
C ASN A 187 -2.92 -4.61 -15.07
N VAL A 188 -3.40 -3.93 -14.04
CA VAL A 188 -4.83 -3.67 -13.80
C VAL A 188 -4.98 -2.21 -13.43
N ASP A 189 -5.94 -1.53 -14.04
CA ASP A 189 -6.28 -0.16 -13.69
C ASP A 189 -7.01 -0.15 -12.34
N ILE A 190 -6.53 0.67 -11.41
CA ILE A 190 -7.13 0.82 -10.08
C ILE A 190 -7.81 2.17 -10.02
N THR A 191 -9.11 2.16 -9.76
CA THR A 191 -9.89 3.36 -9.46
C THR A 191 -10.25 3.42 -7.99
N HIS A 192 -10.50 4.64 -7.51
CA HIS A 192 -11.14 4.82 -6.22
C HIS A 192 -12.54 4.17 -6.23
N MET A 193 -13.06 3.74 -5.07
CA MET A 193 -14.39 3.10 -5.00
C MET A 193 -15.55 4.00 -5.45
N LEU A 194 -15.32 5.31 -5.54
CA LEU A 194 -16.28 6.29 -6.07
C LEU A 194 -16.14 6.56 -7.58
N GLY A 195 -15.22 5.89 -8.26
CA GLY A 195 -14.97 6.04 -9.71
C GLY A 195 -13.78 6.95 -10.05
N GLU A 196 -13.65 7.26 -11.34
CA GLU A 196 -12.72 8.27 -11.86
C GLU A 196 -13.28 9.67 -11.56
N TYR A 197 -12.45 10.53 -10.98
CA TYR A 197 -12.74 11.97 -10.83
C TYR A 197 -11.98 12.76 -11.89
#